data_AF-A0A1M4XIA3-F1
#
_entry.id   AF-A0A1M4XIA3-F1
#
_cell.length_a   1.000
_cell.length_b   1.000
_cell.length_c   1.000
_cell.angle_alpha   90.00
_cell.angle_beta   90.00
_cell.angle_gamma   90.00
#
_symmetry.space_group_name_H-M   'P 1'
#
loop_
_entity.id
_entity.type
_entity.pdbx_description
1 polymer ?
#
loop_
_entity_poly.entity_id
_entity_poly.type
_entity_poly.pdbx_seq_one_letter_code
_entity_poly.pdbx_strand_id
1 'polypeptide(L)'
;MLNNRIQFEGYIKGYLNNYLERKKNKEDFEIGFYEYLLNQIFNVAGRTILTLLYTFKKENLLQGNTSEERYTYFDNYSKTDDFHKLVDKLYPLLTLRLDRIINNHIVNYNKLKERVEKDKIELFHKFGLEINSIEDCHIKYGVSDAHRGLNSICIIENNSKKIVYKPRSGRIDTNWGFFIDWFNSKNPSLKLSINKIIDKGDYYWQEYVYNNPCESELEIKELYYRIGLLSSISYVLRIEDLHMENIIVNREFPYLVDLETIFQLDAFQNGDLKLKSVTDVLNKKVRQSILSTQLFPTPSKFQDSNVDISGITGRIYILFQDN
;
A
#
# COMPACT_ATOMS: atom_id res chain seq x y z
N MET A 1 -8.36 -9.56 -20.21
CA MET A 1 -7.15 -10.15 -19.62
C MET A 1 -5.96 -9.80 -20.50
N LEU A 2 -5.34 -8.64 -20.28
CA LEU A 2 -4.01 -8.36 -20.83
C LEU A 2 -3.04 -9.19 -19.98
N ASN A 3 -2.30 -10.10 -20.62
CA ASN A 3 -1.19 -10.81 -19.99
C ASN A 3 -0.22 -9.76 -19.44
N ASN A 4 -0.24 -9.54 -18.12
CA ASN A 4 0.73 -8.72 -17.39
C ASN A 4 2.09 -9.45 -17.39
N ARG A 5 2.71 -9.53 -18.56
CA ARG A 5 4.04 -10.10 -18.70
C ARG A 5 5.03 -9.08 -18.15
N ILE A 6 5.70 -9.43 -17.05
CA ILE A 6 6.70 -8.56 -16.42
C ILE A 6 7.78 -8.26 -17.47
N GLN A 7 8.12 -6.99 -17.70
CA GLN A 7 9.21 -6.66 -18.63
C GLN A 7 10.55 -7.12 -18.05
N PHE A 8 11.49 -7.54 -18.90
CA PHE A 8 12.78 -8.10 -18.49
C PHE A 8 12.67 -9.36 -17.60
N GLU A 9 11.71 -10.25 -17.90
CA GLU A 9 11.50 -11.50 -17.14
C GLU A 9 12.80 -12.29 -16.96
N GLY A 10 13.67 -12.26 -17.97
CA GLY A 10 14.91 -13.01 -17.95
C GLY A 10 15.80 -12.64 -16.78
N TYR A 11 16.13 -11.35 -16.66
CA TYR A 11 16.90 -10.83 -15.54
C TYR A 11 16.18 -11.01 -14.21
N ILE A 12 14.87 -10.74 -14.17
CA ILE A 12 14.12 -10.68 -12.91
C ILE A 12 13.95 -12.06 -12.30
N LYS A 13 13.53 -13.05 -13.10
CA LYS A 13 13.40 -14.45 -12.66
C LYS A 13 14.78 -15.04 -12.38
N GLY A 14 15.77 -14.77 -13.24
CA GLY A 14 17.16 -15.20 -13.04
C GLY A 14 17.73 -14.68 -11.73
N TYR A 15 17.50 -13.40 -11.41
CA TYR A 15 17.97 -12.80 -10.16
C TYR A 15 17.33 -13.45 -8.93
N LEU A 16 16.01 -13.65 -8.94
CA LEU A 16 15.30 -14.27 -7.81
C LEU A 16 15.76 -15.72 -7.60
N ASN A 17 15.85 -16.52 -8.67
CA ASN A 17 16.32 -17.90 -8.59
C ASN A 17 17.74 -17.98 -8.03
N ASN A 18 18.67 -17.18 -8.59
CA ASN A 18 20.05 -17.11 -8.10
C ASN A 18 20.11 -16.67 -6.64
N TYR A 19 19.24 -15.73 -6.21
CA TYR A 19 19.16 -15.33 -4.81
C TYR A 19 18.72 -16.47 -3.89
N LEU A 20 17.65 -17.19 -4.26
CA LEU A 20 17.10 -18.29 -3.46
C LEU A 20 18.09 -19.46 -3.34
N GLU A 21 18.78 -19.80 -4.44
CA GLU A 21 19.85 -20.80 -4.46
C GLU A 21 21.00 -20.40 -3.54
N ARG A 22 21.50 -19.16 -3.64
CA ARG A 22 22.59 -18.65 -2.76
C ARG A 22 22.21 -18.71 -1.29
N LYS A 23 20.95 -18.42 -0.95
CA LYS A 23 20.44 -18.47 0.43
C LYS A 23 20.05 -19.86 0.89
N LYS A 24 20.12 -20.88 0.01
CA LYS A 24 19.63 -22.24 0.26
C LYS A 24 18.18 -22.23 0.76
N ASN A 25 17.38 -21.27 0.32
CA ASN A 25 15.98 -21.23 0.69
C ASN A 25 15.23 -22.25 -0.18
N LYS A 26 14.64 -23.26 0.47
CA LYS A 26 13.83 -24.30 -0.15
C LYS A 26 12.34 -24.12 0.11
N GLU A 27 11.93 -22.98 0.68
CA GLU A 27 10.53 -22.67 0.88
C GLU A 27 9.82 -22.56 -0.47
N ASP A 28 8.77 -23.35 -0.63
CA ASP A 28 7.80 -23.14 -1.70
C ASP A 28 6.93 -21.94 -1.30
N PHE A 29 7.09 -20.84 -2.03
CA PHE A 29 6.26 -19.67 -1.86
C PHE A 29 4.90 -19.88 -2.54
N GLU A 30 3.85 -19.36 -1.92
CA GLU A 30 2.56 -19.17 -2.59
C GLU A 30 2.76 -18.33 -3.87
N ILE A 31 2.05 -18.68 -4.94
CA ILE A 31 2.28 -18.14 -6.30
C ILE A 31 2.18 -16.62 -6.32
N GLY A 32 1.19 -16.04 -5.64
CA GLY A 32 1.00 -14.60 -5.52
C GLY A 32 2.17 -13.90 -4.82
N PHE A 33 2.76 -14.52 -3.79
CA PHE A 33 3.97 -13.97 -3.16
C PHE A 33 5.19 -14.04 -4.09
N TYR A 34 5.35 -15.12 -4.84
CA TYR A 34 6.42 -15.22 -5.84
C TYR A 34 6.30 -14.14 -6.92
N GLU A 35 5.11 -13.95 -7.48
CA GLU A 35 4.83 -12.88 -8.45
C GLU A 35 5.04 -11.48 -7.84
N TYR A 36 4.65 -11.29 -6.59
CA TYR A 36 4.93 -10.05 -5.86
C TYR A 36 6.44 -9.76 -5.76
N LEU A 37 7.27 -10.76 -5.43
CA LEU A 37 8.74 -10.59 -5.39
C LEU A 37 9.32 -10.21 -6.76
N LEU A 38 8.85 -10.83 -7.84
CA LEU A 38 9.28 -10.47 -9.20
C LEU A 38 8.96 -8.99 -9.50
N ASN A 39 7.77 -8.53 -9.12
CA ASN A 39 7.38 -7.12 -9.28
C ASN A 39 8.26 -6.18 -8.43
N GLN A 40 8.63 -6.57 -7.22
CA GLN A 40 9.56 -5.76 -6.40
C GLN A 40 10.95 -5.65 -7.02
N ILE A 41 11.46 -6.74 -7.60
CA ILE A 41 12.74 -6.71 -8.33
C ILE A 41 12.62 -5.80 -9.56
N PHE A 42 11.53 -5.91 -10.33
CA PHE A 42 11.27 -5.04 -11.48
C PHE A 42 11.25 -3.56 -11.10
N ASN A 43 10.50 -3.21 -10.04
CA ASN A 43 10.35 -1.82 -9.58
C ASN A 43 11.70 -1.17 -9.21
N VAL A 44 12.66 -1.97 -8.77
CA VAL A 44 13.99 -1.51 -8.37
C VAL A 44 14.99 -1.53 -9.53
N ALA A 45 14.98 -2.59 -10.34
CA ALA A 45 15.99 -2.83 -11.38
C ALA A 45 15.58 -2.35 -12.77
N GLY A 46 14.28 -2.20 -13.05
CA GLY A 46 13.74 -2.04 -14.41
C GLY A 46 14.36 -0.88 -15.19
N ARG A 47 14.56 0.28 -14.54
CA ARG A 47 15.23 1.43 -15.18
C ARG A 47 16.70 1.17 -15.51
N THR A 48 17.41 0.44 -14.64
CA THR A 48 18.81 0.06 -14.88
C THR A 48 18.90 -0.93 -16.04
N ILE A 49 18.05 -1.95 -16.07
CA ILE A 49 18.03 -2.94 -17.15
C ILE A 49 17.62 -2.29 -18.49
N LEU A 50 16.66 -1.35 -18.47
CA LEU A 50 16.32 -0.56 -19.65
C LEU A 50 17.50 0.28 -20.16
N THR A 51 18.30 0.86 -19.26
CA THR A 51 19.51 1.61 -19.63
C THR A 51 20.56 0.70 -20.27
N LEU A 52 20.72 -0.53 -19.77
CA LEU A 52 21.59 -1.53 -20.37
C LEU A 52 21.08 -1.97 -21.74
N LEU A 53 19.78 -2.19 -21.91
CA LEU A 53 19.18 -2.47 -23.23
C LEU A 53 19.51 -1.35 -24.23
N TYR A 54 19.36 -0.09 -23.81
CA TYR A 54 19.70 1.06 -24.67
C TYR A 54 21.19 1.08 -25.03
N THR A 55 22.06 0.75 -24.08
CA THR A 55 23.51 0.67 -24.30
C THR A 55 23.85 -0.43 -25.31
N PHE A 56 23.30 -1.64 -25.14
CA PHE A 56 23.49 -2.75 -26.07
C PHE A 56 23.00 -2.41 -27.47
N LYS A 57 21.87 -1.69 -27.57
CA LYS A 57 21.35 -1.19 -28.85
C LYS A 57 22.33 -0.23 -29.51
N LYS A 58 22.88 0.74 -28.77
CA LYS A 58 23.82 1.75 -29.28
C LYS A 58 25.13 1.13 -29.77
N GLU A 59 25.62 0.12 -29.08
CA GLU A 59 26.86 -0.59 -29.42
C GLU A 59 26.65 -1.72 -30.45
N ASN A 60 25.46 -1.84 -31.04
CA ASN A 60 25.09 -2.89 -32.02
C ASN A 60 25.31 -4.34 -31.50
N LEU A 61 25.10 -4.56 -30.20
CA LEU A 61 25.27 -5.87 -29.55
C LEU A 61 23.98 -6.73 -29.58
N LEU A 62 22.86 -6.19 -30.07
CA LEU A 62 21.57 -6.89 -30.13
C LEU A 62 21.43 -7.67 -31.45
N GLN A 63 20.94 -8.90 -31.38
CA GLN A 63 20.64 -9.72 -32.56
C GLN A 63 19.14 -9.70 -32.87
N GLY A 64 18.79 -9.61 -34.15
CA GLY A 64 17.41 -9.60 -34.62
C GLY A 64 17.13 -8.48 -35.63
N ASN A 65 16.31 -8.80 -36.63
CA ASN A 65 15.89 -7.89 -37.68
C ASN A 65 14.81 -6.93 -37.16
N THR A 66 13.94 -7.39 -36.27
CA THR A 66 12.85 -6.60 -35.68
C THR A 66 13.18 -6.12 -34.25
N SER A 67 12.39 -5.17 -33.74
CA SER A 67 12.57 -4.68 -32.36
C SER A 67 12.23 -5.74 -31.32
N GLU A 68 11.26 -6.59 -31.65
CA GLU A 68 10.77 -7.71 -30.87
C GLU A 68 11.81 -8.82 -30.77
N GLU A 69 12.46 -9.17 -31.89
CA GLU A 69 13.57 -10.13 -31.91
C GLU A 69 14.76 -9.63 -31.08
N ARG A 70 15.12 -8.35 -31.22
CA ARG A 70 16.20 -7.73 -30.44
C ARG A 70 15.91 -7.69 -28.94
N TYR A 71 14.67 -7.37 -28.56
CA TYR A 71 14.24 -7.42 -27.15
C TYR A 71 14.30 -8.87 -26.62
N THR A 72 13.80 -9.83 -27.39
CA THR A 72 13.81 -11.25 -27.00
C THR A 72 15.24 -11.78 -26.84
N TYR A 73 16.14 -11.41 -27.74
CA TYR A 73 17.57 -11.71 -27.63
C TYR A 73 18.15 -11.15 -26.33
N PHE A 74 17.92 -9.86 -26.04
CA PHE A 74 18.40 -9.22 -24.83
C PHE A 74 17.82 -9.87 -23.56
N ASP A 75 16.51 -10.11 -23.52
CA ASP A 75 15.85 -10.72 -22.36
C ASP A 75 16.39 -12.14 -22.10
N ASN A 76 16.63 -12.92 -23.15
CA ASN A 76 17.26 -14.23 -23.01
C ASN A 76 18.70 -14.14 -22.51
N TYR A 77 19.51 -13.22 -23.03
CA TYR A 77 20.87 -13.00 -22.54
C TYR A 77 20.88 -12.54 -21.08
N SER A 78 19.88 -11.75 -20.67
CA SER A 78 19.76 -11.22 -19.33
C SER A 78 19.54 -12.28 -18.23
N LYS A 79 19.21 -13.52 -18.61
CA LYS A 79 19.11 -14.70 -17.73
C LYS A 79 20.47 -15.28 -17.34
N THR A 80 21.52 -14.96 -18.09
CA THR A 80 22.81 -15.64 -17.98
C THR A 80 23.64 -15.09 -16.82
N ASP A 81 24.46 -15.96 -16.22
CA ASP A 81 25.41 -15.55 -15.16
C ASP A 81 26.35 -14.43 -15.61
N ASP A 82 26.72 -14.41 -16.89
CA ASP A 82 27.60 -13.38 -17.44
C ASP A 82 26.92 -12.00 -17.44
N PHE A 83 25.62 -11.95 -17.76
CA PHE A 83 24.86 -10.71 -17.65
C PHE A 83 24.70 -10.28 -16.18
N HIS A 84 24.42 -11.20 -15.27
CA HIS A 84 24.35 -10.89 -13.83
C HIS A 84 25.69 -10.35 -13.30
N LYS A 85 26.83 -10.96 -13.66
CA LYS A 85 28.17 -10.45 -13.31
C LYS A 85 28.45 -9.07 -13.92
N LEU A 86 27.98 -8.82 -15.14
CA LEU A 86 28.09 -7.50 -15.77
C LEU A 86 27.32 -6.45 -14.96
N VAL A 87 26.07 -6.76 -14.57
CA VAL A 87 25.25 -5.86 -13.74
C VAL A 87 25.91 -5.64 -12.38
N ASP A 88 26.40 -6.68 -11.71
CA ASP A 88 27.09 -6.57 -10.42
C ASP A 88 28.34 -5.68 -10.51
N LYS A 89 29.08 -5.78 -11.61
CA LYS A 89 30.28 -4.96 -11.85
C LYS A 89 29.93 -3.49 -12.10
N LEU A 90 28.89 -3.21 -12.90
CA LEU A 90 28.52 -1.85 -13.28
C LEU A 90 27.67 -1.14 -12.23
N TYR A 91 26.84 -1.89 -11.51
CA TYR A 91 25.85 -1.40 -10.56
C TYR A 91 25.90 -2.17 -9.23
N PRO A 92 27.03 -2.23 -8.51
CA PRO A 92 27.16 -3.05 -7.30
C PRO A 92 26.15 -2.69 -6.19
N LEU A 93 25.69 -1.43 -6.13
CA LEU A 93 24.66 -1.00 -5.18
C LEU A 93 23.27 -1.55 -5.50
N LEU A 94 23.00 -1.90 -6.77
CA LEU A 94 21.72 -2.51 -7.17
C LEU A 94 21.57 -3.88 -6.52
N THR A 95 22.62 -4.70 -6.59
CA THR A 95 22.66 -6.05 -6.01
C THR A 95 22.43 -6.01 -4.51
N LEU A 96 23.11 -5.12 -3.79
CA LEU A 96 22.91 -4.92 -2.35
C LEU A 96 21.47 -4.51 -2.02
N ARG A 97 20.87 -3.65 -2.84
CA ARG A 97 19.49 -3.19 -2.65
C ARG A 97 18.48 -4.31 -2.92
N LEU A 98 18.65 -5.05 -4.01
CA LEU A 98 17.78 -6.18 -4.38
C LEU A 98 17.83 -7.28 -3.33
N ASP A 99 19.03 -7.70 -2.91
CA ASP A 99 19.20 -8.72 -1.88
C ASP A 99 18.51 -8.31 -0.57
N ARG A 100 18.64 -7.05 -0.16
CA ARG A 100 17.97 -6.54 1.05
C ARG A 100 16.44 -6.54 0.91
N ILE A 101 15.92 -6.11 -0.23
CA ILE A 101 14.47 -6.05 -0.48
C ILE A 101 13.87 -7.45 -0.48
N ILE A 102 14.46 -8.39 -1.23
CA ILE A 102 14.01 -9.78 -1.29
C ILE A 102 14.06 -10.40 0.11
N ASN A 103 15.18 -10.25 0.82
CA ASN A 103 15.32 -10.76 2.19
C ASN A 103 14.22 -10.25 3.12
N ASN A 104 13.96 -8.94 3.13
CA ASN A 104 12.96 -8.34 3.99
C ASN A 104 11.54 -8.86 3.68
N HIS A 105 11.19 -8.98 2.39
CA HIS A 105 9.90 -9.52 2.01
C HIS A 105 9.74 -10.98 2.43
N ILE A 106 10.75 -11.83 2.25
CA ILE A 106 10.71 -13.23 2.71
C ILE A 106 10.54 -13.29 4.23
N VAL A 107 11.29 -12.49 4.99
CA VAL A 107 11.13 -12.41 6.45
C VAL A 107 9.72 -11.99 6.85
N ASN A 108 9.13 -11.01 6.15
CA ASN A 108 7.79 -10.53 6.45
C ASN A 108 6.69 -11.53 6.05
N TYR A 109 6.90 -12.26 4.95
CA TYR A 109 6.02 -13.36 4.53
C TYR A 109 6.03 -14.50 5.55
N ASN A 110 7.20 -14.91 6.04
CA ASN A 110 7.29 -15.96 7.05
C ASN A 110 6.63 -15.55 8.36
N LYS A 111 6.79 -14.29 8.79
CA LYS A 111 6.03 -13.72 9.92
C LYS A 111 4.52 -13.74 9.68
N LEU A 112 4.07 -13.39 8.47
CA LEU A 112 2.65 -13.42 8.12
C LEU A 112 2.11 -14.85 8.24
N LYS A 113 2.80 -15.84 7.67
CA LYS A 113 2.43 -17.26 7.75
C LYS A 113 2.32 -17.75 9.20
N GLU A 114 3.33 -17.47 10.02
CA GLU A 114 3.32 -17.81 11.45
C GLU A 114 2.14 -17.16 12.19
N ARG A 115 1.86 -15.88 11.91
CA ARG A 115 0.78 -15.13 12.56
C ARG A 115 -0.61 -15.60 12.12
N VAL A 116 -0.80 -15.93 10.84
CA VAL A 116 -2.03 -16.55 10.32
C VAL A 116 -2.28 -17.87 11.03
N GLU A 117 -1.28 -18.75 11.08
CA GLU A 117 -1.42 -20.07 11.70
C GLU A 117 -1.76 -19.97 13.20
N LYS A 118 -1.11 -19.03 13.90
CA LYS A 118 -1.35 -18.76 15.32
C LYS A 118 -2.76 -18.23 15.59
N ASP A 119 -3.30 -17.38 14.72
CA ASP A 119 -4.51 -16.60 14.99
C ASP A 119 -5.77 -17.12 14.26
N LYS A 120 -5.66 -18.15 13.40
CA LYS A 120 -6.75 -18.63 12.53
C LYS A 120 -8.08 -18.93 13.25
N ILE A 121 -8.05 -19.47 14.47
CA ILE A 121 -9.26 -19.74 15.26
C ILE A 121 -9.96 -18.43 15.64
N GLU A 122 -9.21 -17.42 16.06
CA GLU A 122 -9.78 -16.12 16.43
C GLU A 122 -10.26 -15.34 15.20
N LEU A 123 -9.54 -15.45 14.07
CA LEU A 123 -9.96 -14.91 12.78
C LEU A 123 -11.30 -15.48 12.33
N PHE A 124 -11.48 -16.80 12.48
CA PHE A 124 -12.74 -17.45 12.20
C PHE A 124 -13.86 -16.94 13.13
N HIS A 125 -13.64 -16.95 14.45
CA HIS A 125 -14.68 -16.52 15.39
C HIS A 125 -15.09 -15.05 15.23
N LYS A 126 -14.15 -14.16 14.92
CA LYS A 126 -14.43 -12.71 14.86
C LYS A 126 -14.85 -12.21 13.49
N PHE A 127 -14.23 -12.73 12.42
CA PHE A 127 -14.46 -12.25 11.05
C PHE A 127 -15.16 -13.28 10.16
N GLY A 128 -15.31 -14.53 10.62
CA GLY A 128 -15.86 -15.62 9.82
C GLY A 128 -14.90 -16.06 8.71
N LEU A 129 -13.62 -15.71 8.79
CA LEU A 129 -12.61 -16.11 7.83
C LEU A 129 -11.99 -17.44 8.27
N GLU A 130 -12.32 -18.50 7.56
CA GLU A 130 -11.70 -19.81 7.74
C GLU A 130 -10.40 -19.86 6.95
N ILE A 131 -9.29 -20.22 7.60
CA ILE A 131 -7.99 -20.39 6.95
C ILE A 131 -7.40 -21.71 7.45
N ASN A 132 -7.15 -22.64 6.53
CA ASN A 132 -6.41 -23.87 6.82
C ASN A 132 -4.91 -23.64 6.68
N SER A 133 -4.50 -23.09 5.54
CA SER A 133 -3.14 -22.64 5.27
C SER A 133 -3.15 -21.32 4.52
N ILE A 134 -2.06 -20.56 4.63
CA ILE A 134 -1.91 -19.28 3.92
C ILE A 134 -1.85 -19.48 2.39
N GLU A 135 -1.35 -20.63 1.96
CA GLU A 135 -1.24 -21.04 0.56
C GLU A 135 -2.60 -21.29 -0.10
N ASP A 136 -3.67 -21.50 0.68
CA ASP A 136 -5.04 -21.65 0.17
C ASP A 136 -5.74 -20.30 -0.01
N CYS A 137 -5.13 -19.20 0.46
CA CYS A 137 -5.71 -17.88 0.45
C CYS A 137 -5.25 -17.07 -0.78
N HIS A 138 -6.13 -16.25 -1.31
CA HIS A 138 -5.73 -15.20 -2.25
C HIS A 138 -5.25 -13.97 -1.46
N ILE A 139 -3.99 -13.58 -1.64
CA ILE A 139 -3.37 -12.50 -0.85
C ILE A 139 -2.95 -11.36 -1.76
N LYS A 140 -3.47 -10.16 -1.46
CA LYS A 140 -2.98 -8.93 -2.06
C LYS A 140 -1.86 -8.36 -1.19
N TYR A 141 -0.63 -8.42 -1.69
CA TYR A 141 0.56 -7.85 -1.04
C TYR A 141 0.79 -6.40 -1.45
N GLY A 142 1.56 -5.65 -0.63
CA GLY A 142 1.98 -4.28 -0.97
C GLY A 142 0.83 -3.30 -1.17
N VAL A 143 -0.25 -3.42 -0.38
CA VAL A 143 -1.45 -2.57 -0.49
C VAL A 143 -1.20 -1.14 0.03
N SER A 144 -0.12 -0.96 0.79
CA SER A 144 0.32 0.32 1.33
C SER A 144 1.80 0.54 1.01
N ASP A 145 2.24 1.78 1.19
CA ASP A 145 3.67 2.06 1.27
C ASP A 145 4.33 1.21 2.36
N ALA A 146 5.57 0.83 2.08
CA ALA A 146 6.31 -0.10 2.92
C ALA A 146 7.01 0.67 4.05
N HIS A 147 6.61 0.42 5.30
CA HIS A 147 7.24 1.07 6.47
C HIS A 147 8.37 0.19 7.04
N ARG A 148 9.35 0.82 7.71
CA ARG A 148 10.44 0.23 8.54
C ARG A 148 10.63 -1.29 8.36
N GLY A 149 11.54 -1.69 7.48
CA GLY A 149 11.81 -3.11 7.18
C GLY A 149 10.88 -3.72 6.12
N LEU A 150 10.23 -2.87 5.32
CA LEU A 150 9.29 -3.25 4.24
C LEU A 150 8.06 -4.03 4.74
N ASN A 151 7.63 -3.73 5.97
CA ASN A 151 6.37 -4.22 6.49
C ASN A 151 5.24 -3.52 5.73
N SER A 152 4.43 -4.28 5.00
CA SER A 152 3.31 -3.76 4.22
C SER A 152 2.01 -4.40 4.63
N ILE A 153 0.92 -3.65 4.48
CA ILE A 153 -0.43 -4.16 4.64
C ILE A 153 -0.70 -5.26 3.62
N CYS A 154 -1.34 -6.35 4.06
CA CYS A 154 -1.79 -7.43 3.20
C CYS A 154 -3.32 -7.58 3.33
N ILE A 155 -4.01 -7.83 2.22
CA ILE A 155 -5.42 -8.23 2.26
C ILE A 155 -5.46 -9.72 1.99
N ILE A 156 -6.01 -10.49 2.93
CA ILE A 156 -6.18 -11.94 2.81
C ILE A 156 -7.63 -12.22 2.47
N GLU A 157 -7.86 -12.97 1.41
CA GLU A 157 -9.16 -13.40 0.95
C GLU A 157 -9.24 -14.93 0.94
N ASN A 158 -10.29 -15.47 1.55
CA ASN A 158 -10.65 -16.88 1.43
C ASN A 158 -12.17 -17.03 1.49
N ASN A 159 -12.76 -17.93 0.68
CA ASN A 159 -14.20 -18.19 0.64
C ASN A 159 -15.08 -16.92 0.59
N SER A 160 -14.67 -15.93 -0.24
CA SER A 160 -15.33 -14.61 -0.37
C SER A 160 -15.33 -13.72 0.89
N LYS A 161 -14.58 -14.09 1.92
CA LYS A 161 -14.34 -13.27 3.12
C LYS A 161 -12.96 -12.64 3.03
N LYS A 162 -12.83 -11.43 3.57
CA LYS A 162 -11.61 -10.63 3.53
C LYS A 162 -11.24 -10.12 4.91
N ILE A 163 -9.95 -10.13 5.20
CA ILE A 163 -9.37 -9.41 6.35
C ILE A 163 -8.16 -8.61 5.90
N VAL A 164 -7.84 -7.57 6.66
CA VAL A 164 -6.66 -6.75 6.48
C VAL A 164 -5.66 -7.09 7.58
N TYR A 165 -4.48 -7.52 7.17
CA TYR A 165 -3.34 -7.70 8.05
C TYR A 165 -2.49 -6.44 8.08
N LYS A 166 -2.19 -5.95 9.28
CA LYS A 166 -1.35 -4.77 9.46
C LYS A 166 -0.19 -5.10 10.40
N PRO A 167 1.06 -5.11 9.91
CA PRO A 167 2.26 -5.47 10.68
C PRO A 167 2.74 -4.33 11.61
N ARG A 168 1.83 -3.70 12.35
CA ARG A 168 2.10 -2.65 13.33
C ARG A 168 1.14 -2.75 14.51
N SER A 169 1.39 -2.08 15.62
CA SER A 169 0.47 -2.08 16.76
C SER A 169 -0.93 -1.58 16.37
N GLY A 170 -1.98 -2.29 16.81
CA GLY A 170 -3.38 -1.90 16.65
C GLY A 170 -3.89 -1.00 17.78
N ARG A 171 -3.02 -0.54 18.68
CA ARG A 171 -3.39 0.25 19.87
C ARG A 171 -4.13 1.54 19.52
N ILE A 172 -3.72 2.23 18.45
CA ILE A 172 -4.40 3.46 18.01
C ILE A 172 -5.82 3.14 17.56
N ASP A 173 -5.96 2.16 16.67
CA ASP A 173 -7.24 1.69 16.14
C ASP A 173 -8.18 1.19 17.25
N THR A 174 -7.63 0.54 18.30
CA THR A 174 -8.39 0.10 19.46
C THR A 174 -8.95 1.29 20.26
N ASN A 175 -8.10 2.28 20.54
CA ASN A 175 -8.52 3.48 21.27
C ASN A 175 -9.50 4.33 20.45
N TRP A 176 -9.34 4.36 19.12
CA TRP A 176 -10.32 4.95 18.22
C TRP A 176 -11.68 4.27 18.35
N GLY A 177 -11.72 2.93 18.36
CA GLY A 177 -12.94 2.18 18.61
C GLY A 177 -13.62 2.58 19.92
N PHE A 178 -12.87 2.62 21.04
CA PHE A 178 -13.41 3.05 22.34
C PHE A 178 -13.92 4.50 22.31
N PHE A 179 -13.23 5.39 21.62
CA PHE A 179 -13.65 6.78 21.46
C PHE A 179 -14.97 6.88 20.67
N ILE A 180 -15.10 6.15 19.57
CA ILE A 180 -16.33 6.17 18.76
C ILE A 180 -17.49 5.49 19.49
N ASP A 181 -17.26 4.41 20.23
CA ASP A 181 -18.29 3.81 21.10
C ASP A 181 -18.77 4.82 22.16
N TRP A 182 -17.84 5.52 22.81
CA TRP A 182 -18.17 6.60 23.73
C TRP A 182 -18.97 7.71 23.04
N PHE A 183 -18.56 8.17 21.86
CA PHE A 183 -19.28 9.19 21.09
C PHE A 183 -20.70 8.73 20.76
N ASN A 184 -20.86 7.52 20.23
CA ASN A 184 -22.15 6.93 19.88
C ASN A 184 -23.06 6.74 21.11
N SER A 185 -22.48 6.52 22.31
CA SER A 185 -23.23 6.46 23.58
C SER A 185 -23.84 7.79 24.00
N LYS A 186 -23.39 8.92 23.44
CA LYS A 186 -23.94 10.25 23.69
C LYS A 186 -25.18 10.59 22.86
N ASN A 187 -25.71 9.60 22.12
CA ASN A 187 -26.88 9.75 21.25
C ASN A 187 -26.75 10.91 20.24
N PRO A 188 -25.69 10.93 19.40
CA PRO A 188 -25.61 11.88 18.30
C PRO A 188 -26.75 11.65 17.30
N SER A 189 -27.04 12.66 16.46
CA SER A 189 -28.08 12.55 15.43
C SER A 189 -27.88 11.34 14.52
N LEU A 190 -26.62 11.01 14.19
CA LEU A 190 -26.22 9.79 13.49
C LEU A 190 -25.00 9.18 14.18
N LYS A 191 -24.98 7.85 14.24
CA LYS A 191 -23.83 7.09 14.74
C LYS A 191 -22.72 6.99 13.70
N LEU A 192 -21.48 6.94 14.17
CA LEU A 192 -20.30 6.68 13.37
C LEU A 192 -19.94 5.20 13.37
N SER A 193 -19.27 4.74 12.31
CA SER A 193 -18.81 3.36 12.18
C SER A 193 -17.48 3.12 12.88
N ILE A 194 -17.22 1.85 13.21
CA ILE A 194 -16.01 1.38 13.90
C ILE A 194 -15.51 0.16 13.13
N ASN A 195 -14.21 0.12 12.86
CA ASN A 195 -13.59 -1.10 12.34
C ASN A 195 -13.43 -2.12 13.47
N LYS A 196 -13.91 -3.34 13.26
CA LYS A 196 -13.57 -4.47 14.11
C LYS A 196 -12.11 -4.86 13.90
N ILE A 197 -11.38 -5.01 15.01
CA ILE A 197 -9.97 -5.40 14.98
C ILE A 197 -9.63 -6.48 16.00
N ILE A 198 -8.53 -7.20 15.78
CA ILE A 198 -7.84 -8.04 16.77
C ILE A 198 -6.43 -7.48 16.93
N ASP A 199 -6.17 -6.78 18.02
CA ASP A 199 -4.82 -6.29 18.34
C ASP A 199 -4.00 -7.39 19.01
N LYS A 200 -2.81 -7.67 18.47
CA LYS A 200 -1.85 -8.64 19.01
C LYS A 200 -0.61 -7.95 19.59
N GLY A 201 -0.62 -6.62 19.67
CA GLY A 201 0.44 -5.80 20.26
C GLY A 201 1.38 -5.22 19.21
N ASP A 202 2.09 -6.07 18.47
CA ASP A 202 3.05 -5.67 17.42
C ASP A 202 2.51 -5.82 15.99
N TYR A 203 1.32 -6.41 15.84
CA TYR A 203 0.52 -6.47 14.61
C TYR A 203 -0.97 -6.51 14.99
N TYR A 204 -1.85 -6.28 14.01
CA TYR A 204 -3.28 -6.49 14.20
C TYR A 204 -3.97 -6.96 12.93
N TRP A 205 -5.13 -7.55 13.14
CA TRP A 205 -6.08 -7.91 12.09
C TRP A 205 -7.24 -6.92 12.12
N GLN A 206 -7.71 -6.50 10.96
CA GLN A 206 -8.84 -5.58 10.82
C GLN A 206 -9.85 -6.17 9.84
N GLU A 207 -11.13 -5.93 10.10
CA GLU A 207 -12.17 -6.28 9.13
C GLU A 207 -11.95 -5.55 7.81
N TYR A 208 -12.23 -6.25 6.71
CA TYR A 208 -12.21 -5.60 5.41
C TYR A 208 -13.50 -4.80 5.20
N VAL A 209 -13.36 -3.49 4.97
CA VAL A 209 -14.49 -2.62 4.65
C VAL A 209 -14.71 -2.63 3.13
N TYR A 210 -15.87 -3.10 2.71
CA TYR A 210 -16.27 -3.07 1.30
C TYR A 210 -16.66 -1.65 0.88
N ASN A 211 -16.31 -1.26 -0.34
CA ASN A 211 -16.71 0.02 -0.90
C ASN A 211 -18.02 -0.15 -1.70
N ASN A 212 -19.16 -0.21 -1.00
CA ASN A 212 -20.47 -0.30 -1.66
C ASN A 212 -21.08 1.10 -1.81
N PRO A 213 -21.66 1.43 -2.97
CA PRO A 213 -22.30 2.72 -3.18
C PRO A 213 -23.55 2.88 -2.32
N CYS A 214 -23.92 4.13 -2.04
CA CYS A 214 -25.25 4.46 -1.54
C CYS A 214 -26.31 4.10 -2.60
N GLU A 215 -27.45 3.55 -2.18
CA GLU A 215 -28.58 3.21 -3.08
C GLU A 215 -29.72 4.21 -3.01
N SER A 216 -29.66 5.21 -2.12
CA SER A 216 -30.72 6.20 -2.01
C SER A 216 -30.20 7.60 -1.69
N GLU A 217 -30.99 8.62 -2.01
CA GLU A 217 -30.70 10.00 -1.60
C GLU A 217 -30.64 10.15 -0.08
N LEU A 218 -31.39 9.35 0.67
CA LEU A 218 -31.34 9.35 2.12
C LEU A 218 -29.96 8.88 2.61
N GLU A 219 -29.46 7.76 2.10
CA GLU A 219 -28.12 7.28 2.43
C GLU A 219 -27.02 8.28 2.07
N ILE A 220 -27.17 9.00 0.94
CA ILE A 220 -26.24 10.07 0.55
C ILE A 220 -26.28 11.21 1.57
N LYS A 221 -27.48 11.69 1.97
CA LYS A 221 -27.64 12.76 2.97
C LYS A 221 -27.01 12.37 4.31
N GLU A 222 -27.26 11.14 4.75
CA GLU A 222 -26.72 10.64 6.00
C GLU A 222 -25.20 10.45 5.94
N LEU A 223 -24.66 9.95 4.82
CA LEU A 223 -23.21 9.85 4.57
C LEU A 223 -22.53 11.20 4.77
N TYR A 224 -23.01 12.24 4.09
CA TYR A 224 -22.40 13.56 4.20
C TYR A 224 -22.56 14.18 5.59
N TYR A 225 -23.64 13.87 6.31
CA TYR A 225 -23.77 14.26 7.71
C TYR A 225 -22.74 13.56 8.59
N ARG A 226 -22.51 12.24 8.40
CA ARG A 226 -21.46 11.49 9.11
C ARG A 226 -20.06 12.00 8.76
N ILE A 227 -19.80 12.38 7.50
CA ILE A 227 -18.56 13.05 7.08
C ILE A 227 -18.39 14.37 7.84
N GLY A 228 -19.46 15.16 8.02
CA GLY A 228 -19.44 16.37 8.84
C GLY A 228 -19.04 16.11 10.30
N LEU A 229 -19.62 15.08 10.93
CA LEU A 229 -19.23 14.65 12.27
C LEU A 229 -17.76 14.22 12.34
N LEU A 230 -17.32 13.35 11.41
CA LEU A 230 -15.93 12.90 11.32
C LEU A 230 -14.96 14.06 11.09
N SER A 231 -15.33 15.04 10.27
CA SER A 231 -14.49 16.21 10.00
C SER A 231 -14.21 17.01 11.28
N SER A 232 -15.23 17.19 12.12
CA SER A 232 -15.11 17.90 13.39
C SER A 232 -14.22 17.15 14.38
N ILE A 233 -14.41 15.83 14.48
CA ILE A 233 -13.58 14.95 15.31
C ILE A 233 -12.13 14.98 14.82
N SER A 234 -11.91 14.83 13.51
CA SER A 234 -10.60 14.80 12.88
C SER A 234 -9.84 16.10 13.09
N TYR A 235 -10.53 17.24 13.02
CA TYR A 235 -9.96 18.54 13.33
C TYR A 235 -9.47 18.64 14.79
N VAL A 236 -10.31 18.24 15.75
CA VAL A 236 -9.99 18.30 17.19
C VAL A 236 -8.84 17.36 17.55
N LEU A 237 -8.85 16.15 16.99
CA LEU A 237 -7.83 15.13 17.26
C LEU A 237 -6.59 15.28 16.36
N ARG A 238 -6.58 16.27 15.47
CA ARG A 238 -5.51 16.50 14.48
C ARG A 238 -5.17 15.22 13.71
N ILE A 239 -6.20 14.58 13.16
CA ILE A 239 -6.03 13.50 12.19
C ILE A 239 -5.70 14.15 10.86
N GLU A 240 -4.48 13.92 10.37
CA GLU A 240 -4.07 14.29 9.02
C GLU A 240 -4.18 13.07 8.09
N ASP A 241 -3.98 13.26 6.78
CA ASP A 241 -3.87 12.15 5.81
C ASP A 241 -5.17 11.34 5.58
N LEU A 242 -6.34 11.97 5.72
CA LEU A 242 -7.64 11.40 5.35
C LEU A 242 -7.92 11.50 3.84
N HIS A 243 -6.95 11.11 3.02
CA HIS A 243 -7.07 11.09 1.57
C HIS A 243 -7.92 9.91 1.08
N MET A 244 -8.19 9.86 -0.23
CA MET A 244 -9.13 8.94 -0.89
C MET A 244 -8.86 7.43 -0.71
N GLU A 245 -7.70 7.05 -0.18
CA GLU A 245 -7.34 5.66 0.12
C GLU A 245 -7.59 5.32 1.60
N ASN A 246 -7.49 6.30 2.49
CA ASN A 246 -7.64 6.13 3.94
C ASN A 246 -9.08 6.29 4.44
N ILE A 247 -10.01 6.62 3.54
CA ILE A 247 -11.46 6.59 3.81
C ILE A 247 -12.17 5.65 2.84
N ILE A 248 -12.94 4.73 3.39
CA ILE A 248 -13.80 3.83 2.62
C ILE A 248 -15.25 4.08 3.01
N VAL A 249 -16.09 4.33 2.01
CA VAL A 249 -17.54 4.45 2.19
C VAL A 249 -18.18 3.10 1.91
N ASN A 250 -18.93 2.59 2.87
CA ASN A 250 -19.79 1.43 2.70
C ASN A 250 -21.23 1.87 2.98
N ARG A 251 -22.03 2.04 1.92
CA ARG A 251 -23.36 2.63 2.03
C ARG A 251 -23.29 4.04 2.62
N GLU A 252 -24.10 4.34 3.61
CA GLU A 252 -24.13 5.61 4.32
C GLU A 252 -23.01 5.79 5.37
N PHE A 253 -22.10 4.82 5.53
CA PHE A 253 -21.09 4.81 6.59
C PHE A 253 -19.67 5.07 6.05
N PRO A 254 -19.02 6.17 6.46
CA PRO A 254 -17.60 6.41 6.19
C PRO A 254 -16.71 5.76 7.24
N TYR A 255 -15.78 4.90 6.81
CA TYR A 255 -14.80 4.22 7.66
C TYR A 255 -13.41 4.84 7.47
N LEU A 256 -12.74 5.19 8.57
CA LEU A 256 -11.32 5.52 8.55
C LEU A 256 -10.53 4.21 8.57
N VAL A 257 -9.78 3.92 7.51
CA VAL A 257 -9.06 2.64 7.40
C VAL A 257 -7.58 2.76 7.70
N ASP A 258 -7.03 3.97 7.82
CA ASP A 258 -5.73 4.22 8.43
C ASP A 258 -5.82 5.38 9.43
N LEU A 259 -5.16 5.20 10.57
CA LEU A 259 -5.20 6.11 11.72
C LEU A 259 -3.80 6.37 12.29
N GLU A 260 -2.74 6.00 11.57
CA GLU A 260 -1.38 6.23 12.04
C GLU A 260 -1.02 7.72 12.20
N THR A 261 -1.80 8.59 11.56
CA THR A 261 -1.63 10.04 11.53
C THR A 261 -2.56 10.80 12.50
N ILE A 262 -3.04 10.15 13.57
CA ILE A 262 -3.76 10.85 14.65
C ILE A 262 -2.81 11.64 15.57
N PHE A 263 -3.26 12.76 16.12
CA PHE A 263 -2.49 13.66 17.01
C PHE A 263 -1.23 14.26 16.37
N GLN A 264 -1.29 14.63 15.08
CA GLN A 264 -0.16 15.27 14.42
C GLN A 264 0.21 16.62 15.06
N LEU A 265 1.51 16.83 15.19
CA LEU A 265 2.08 18.10 15.61
C LEU A 265 2.38 18.93 14.37
N ASP A 266 1.99 20.21 14.42
CA ASP A 266 2.34 21.16 13.38
C ASP A 266 3.86 21.39 13.42
N ALA A 267 4.56 21.14 12.29
CA ALA A 267 6.00 21.36 12.18
C ALA A 267 6.42 22.82 12.48
N PHE A 268 5.51 23.79 12.36
CA PHE A 268 5.73 25.17 12.79
C PHE A 268 5.58 25.37 14.31
N GLN A 269 4.92 24.45 15.03
CA GLN A 269 4.81 24.46 16.50
C GLN A 269 6.02 23.81 17.17
N ASN A 270 6.67 22.83 16.52
CA ASN A 270 7.88 22.17 17.03
C ASN A 270 9.18 22.97 16.82
N GLY A 271 9.12 24.13 16.16
CA GLY A 271 10.30 24.98 15.91
C GLY A 271 11.19 24.54 14.74
N ASP A 272 10.83 23.44 14.06
CA ASP A 272 11.59 22.88 12.93
C ASP A 272 11.53 23.78 11.67
N LEU A 273 10.45 24.55 11.53
CA LEU A 273 10.26 25.48 10.42
C LEU A 273 10.13 26.93 10.93
N LYS A 274 11.03 27.81 10.49
CA LYS A 274 10.89 29.26 10.67
C LYS A 274 9.97 29.80 9.58
N LEU A 275 9.03 30.68 9.95
CA LEU A 275 8.23 31.45 9.00
C LEU A 275 9.17 32.42 8.25
N LYS A 276 9.50 32.12 7.00
CA LYS A 276 10.44 32.91 6.17
C LYS A 276 9.72 33.64 5.03
N SER A 277 8.48 33.28 4.73
CA SER A 277 7.72 33.81 3.60
C SER A 277 6.22 33.92 3.91
N VAL A 278 5.51 34.71 3.09
CA VAL A 278 4.03 34.77 3.10
C VAL A 278 3.43 33.39 2.83
N THR A 279 4.08 32.58 1.97
CA THR A 279 3.69 31.20 1.69
C THR A 279 3.72 30.33 2.95
N ASP A 280 4.71 30.51 3.82
CA ASP A 280 4.79 29.76 5.08
C ASP A 280 3.65 30.14 6.04
N VAL A 281 3.30 31.42 6.09
CA VAL A 281 2.16 31.90 6.90
C VAL A 281 0.84 31.31 6.39
N LEU A 282 0.65 31.25 5.07
CA LEU A 282 -0.53 30.62 4.45
C LEU A 282 -0.57 29.12 4.73
N ASN A 283 0.54 28.40 4.52
CA ASN A 283 0.63 26.97 4.79
C ASN A 283 0.34 26.64 6.26
N LYS A 284 0.86 27.46 7.19
CA LYS A 284 0.55 27.32 8.62
C LYS A 284 -0.95 27.49 8.89
N LYS A 285 -1.60 28.48 8.30
CA LYS A 285 -3.06 28.68 8.44
C LYS A 285 -3.86 27.50 7.88
N VAL A 286 -3.47 26.96 6.72
CA VAL A 286 -4.10 25.79 6.12
C VAL A 286 -3.95 24.57 7.04
N ARG A 287 -2.74 24.32 7.55
CA ARG A 287 -2.44 23.25 8.52
C ARG A 287 -3.20 23.39 9.85
N GLN A 288 -3.61 24.60 10.22
CA GLN A 288 -4.38 24.87 11.43
C GLN A 288 -5.91 24.88 11.20
N SER A 289 -6.34 24.61 9.97
CA SER A 289 -7.74 24.55 9.56
C SER A 289 -8.18 23.12 9.30
N ILE A 290 -9.47 22.93 8.99
CA ILE A 290 -10.03 21.63 8.61
C ILE A 290 -9.36 21.03 7.35
N LEU A 291 -8.75 21.86 6.48
CA LEU A 291 -8.09 21.39 5.27
C LEU A 291 -6.86 20.52 5.56
N SER A 292 -6.26 20.66 6.75
CA SER A 292 -5.15 19.80 7.21
C SER A 292 -5.51 18.31 7.26
N THR A 293 -6.79 18.00 7.44
CA THR A 293 -7.26 16.62 7.48
C THR A 293 -7.11 15.91 6.13
N GLN A 294 -7.01 16.65 5.01
CA GLN A 294 -7.10 16.13 3.64
C GLN A 294 -8.44 15.43 3.31
N LEU A 295 -9.43 15.53 4.18
CA LEU A 295 -10.78 15.04 3.91
C LEU A 295 -11.45 15.84 2.78
N PHE A 296 -11.15 17.14 2.69
CA PHE A 296 -11.74 18.07 1.73
C PHE A 296 -10.77 18.42 0.59
N PRO A 297 -11.29 18.80 -0.59
CA PRO A 297 -10.50 19.15 -1.76
C PRO A 297 -9.34 20.06 -1.42
N THR A 298 -8.13 19.56 -1.65
CA THR A 298 -6.89 20.30 -1.47
C THR A 298 -6.04 20.05 -2.70
N PRO A 299 -5.74 21.09 -3.51
CA PRO A 299 -4.99 20.90 -4.75
C PRO A 299 -3.60 20.36 -4.42
N SER A 300 -3.33 19.12 -4.85
CA SER A 300 -2.02 18.50 -4.77
C SER A 300 -1.38 18.52 -6.14
N LYS A 301 -0.13 18.96 -6.22
CA LYS A 301 0.64 18.87 -7.46
C LYS A 301 1.13 17.45 -7.63
N PHE A 302 0.69 16.79 -8.68
CA PHE A 302 1.28 15.54 -9.14
C PHE A 302 1.82 15.77 -10.54
N GLN A 303 3.16 15.80 -10.67
CA GLN A 303 3.83 16.28 -11.88
C GLN A 303 3.36 17.70 -12.27
N ASP A 304 2.86 17.88 -13.49
CA ASP A 304 2.39 19.16 -14.04
C ASP A 304 0.86 19.36 -13.90
N SER A 305 0.13 18.43 -13.27
CA SER A 305 -1.31 18.54 -13.05
C SER A 305 -1.68 18.75 -11.58
N ASN A 306 -2.76 19.51 -11.36
CA ASN A 306 -3.42 19.58 -10.07
C ASN A 306 -4.37 18.40 -9.96
N VAL A 307 -4.10 17.49 -9.03
CA VAL A 307 -4.96 16.35 -8.73
C VAL A 307 -5.57 16.58 -7.35
N ASP A 308 -6.87 16.34 -7.25
CA ASP A 308 -7.53 16.24 -5.96
C ASP A 308 -7.31 14.83 -5.42
N ILE A 309 -6.69 14.71 -4.26
CA ILE A 309 -6.48 13.43 -3.57
C ILE A 309 -7.36 13.28 -2.34
N SER A 310 -8.25 14.25 -2.09
CA SER A 310 -8.99 14.32 -0.84
C SER A 310 -9.93 13.14 -0.62
N GLY A 311 -10.22 12.86 0.65
CA GLY A 311 -11.09 11.75 1.05
C GLY A 311 -12.46 11.75 0.36
N ILE A 312 -13.07 12.92 0.17
CA ILE A 312 -14.44 13.01 -0.37
C ILE A 312 -14.53 13.05 -1.90
N THR A 313 -13.53 13.59 -2.61
CA THR A 313 -13.63 13.84 -4.07
C THR A 313 -12.47 13.28 -4.88
N GLY A 314 -11.40 12.82 -4.25
CA GLY A 314 -10.15 12.49 -4.95
C GLY A 314 -10.22 11.31 -5.93
N ARG A 315 -11.19 10.40 -5.76
CA ARG A 315 -11.36 9.26 -6.70
C ARG A 315 -11.92 9.65 -8.07
N ILE A 316 -12.52 10.83 -8.21
CA ILE A 316 -13.19 11.22 -9.47
C ILE A 316 -12.17 11.55 -10.57
N TYR A 317 -10.94 11.94 -10.24
CA TYR A 317 -9.95 12.39 -11.22
C TYR A 317 -9.13 11.28 -11.90
N ILE A 318 -9.16 10.05 -11.39
CA ILE A 318 -8.41 8.91 -11.99
C ILE A 318 -9.24 8.20 -13.09
N LEU A 319 -10.52 8.55 -13.24
CA LEU A 319 -11.45 7.95 -14.23
C LEU A 319 -11.26 8.42 -15.68
N PHE A 320 -10.17 9.13 -16.01
CA PHE A 320 -9.83 9.50 -17.39
C PHE A 320 -8.44 9.01 -17.79
N GLN A 321 -8.14 7.72 -17.59
CA GLN A 321 -7.02 7.06 -18.31
C GLN A 321 -7.26 5.61 -18.75
N ASP A 322 -8.49 5.11 -18.72
CA ASP A 322 -8.84 3.84 -19.39
C ASP A 322 -9.90 4.09 -20.46
N ASN A 323 -9.45 4.34 -21.69
CA ASN A 323 -10.18 4.13 -22.94
C ASN A 323 -9.27 3.43 -23.94
#